data_AF-A0A395YJ37-F1
#
_entry.id   AF-A0A395YJ37-F1
#
_cell.length_a   1.000
_cell.length_b   1.000
_cell.length_c   1.000
_cell.angle_alpha   90.00
_cell.angle_beta   90.00
_cell.angle_gamma   90.00
#
_symmetry.space_group_name_H-M   'P 1'
#
loop_
_entity.id
_entity.type
_entity.pdbx_description
1 polymer ?
#
loop_
_entity_poly.entity_id
_entity_poly.type
_entity_poly.pdbx_seq_one_letter_code
_entity_poly.pdbx_strand_id
1 'polypeptide(L)'
;MTVDGTVEWEDEGSAPGLPERIEAELALEREQALEAELEREERPPEPEPEDEPEPERAMLKRELKRAALDRLENAARTPEEFKKVIAEWDKLASNEARRLRDHEISRGDVPLEYGRAMDGAVFPASFMEPRQRQLMSGNFIDLIHDCPFELHELTADAALSGMLRRLRDDHKEIFYWHFIRQLSCAEVGRIRGQCDRNIRKTRAVIVRKLQKELLRVLAARAKAGRGLSIRQRAFLEGGINAALDGGGDG
;
A
#
# COMPACT_ATOMS: atom_id res chain seq x y z
N MET A 1 -33.62 12.84 96.25
CA MET A 1 -32.91 11.61 96.60
C MET A 1 -31.92 11.33 95.49
N THR A 2 -30.67 11.18 95.90
CA THR A 2 -29.46 10.84 95.14
C THR A 2 -29.48 9.39 94.69
N VAL A 3 -29.08 9.09 93.46
CA VAL A 3 -28.39 7.84 93.11
C VAL A 3 -27.37 8.15 92.01
N ASP A 4 -26.13 8.42 92.44
CA ASP A 4 -24.94 8.30 91.58
C ASP A 4 -24.77 6.80 91.26
N GLY A 5 -24.91 6.45 89.99
CA GLY A 5 -24.60 5.12 89.48
C GLY A 5 -23.18 5.11 88.94
N THR A 6 -22.21 4.85 89.81
CA THR A 6 -20.82 4.60 89.44
C THR A 6 -20.76 3.35 88.56
N VAL A 7 -20.40 3.52 87.28
CA VAL A 7 -20.00 2.41 86.42
C VAL A 7 -18.56 2.06 86.79
N GLU A 8 -18.39 1.03 87.62
CA GLU A 8 -17.10 0.39 87.82
C GLU A 8 -16.72 -0.32 86.52
N TRP A 9 -15.69 0.21 85.85
CA TRP A 9 -14.99 -0.52 84.81
C TRP A 9 -14.13 -1.56 85.51
N GLU A 10 -14.46 -2.84 85.33
CA GLU A 10 -13.56 -3.92 85.69
C GLU A 10 -12.31 -3.78 84.83
N ASP A 11 -11.21 -3.43 85.48
CA ASP A 11 -9.85 -3.40 84.92
C ASP A 11 -9.41 -4.86 84.75
N GLU A 12 -9.96 -5.52 83.72
CA GLU A 12 -9.58 -6.87 83.31
C GLU A 12 -8.14 -6.84 82.79
N GLY A 13 -7.22 -7.02 83.73
CA GLY A 13 -5.95 -7.72 83.56
C GLY A 13 -5.20 -7.45 82.27
N SER A 14 -4.29 -6.49 82.32
CA SER A 14 -3.16 -6.38 81.40
C SER A 14 -2.51 -7.76 81.20
N ALA A 15 -2.75 -8.39 80.04
CA ALA A 15 -2.07 -9.62 79.69
C ALA A 15 -0.57 -9.32 79.56
N PRO A 16 0.30 -10.00 80.33
CA PRO A 16 1.74 -9.73 80.29
C PRO A 16 2.26 -10.01 78.88
N GLY A 17 2.90 -9.00 78.27
CA GLY A 17 3.46 -9.08 76.93
C GLY A 17 2.65 -8.42 75.81
N LEU A 18 1.48 -7.83 76.09
CA LEU A 18 0.76 -6.96 75.15
C LEU A 18 1.63 -5.82 74.56
N PRO A 19 2.38 -5.02 75.36
CA PRO A 19 3.22 -3.97 74.81
C PRO A 19 4.36 -4.52 73.94
N GLU A 20 4.98 -5.63 74.34
CA GLU A 20 6.06 -6.29 73.57
C GLU A 20 5.54 -6.86 72.24
N ARG A 21 4.30 -7.37 72.19
CA ARG A 21 3.65 -7.82 70.94
C ARG A 21 3.35 -6.66 70.00
N ILE A 22 2.86 -5.54 70.53
CA ILE A 22 2.58 -4.33 69.75
C ILE A 22 3.89 -3.76 69.18
N GLU A 23 4.97 -3.75 69.98
CA GLU A 23 6.29 -3.32 69.53
C GLU A 23 6.86 -4.25 68.45
N ALA A 24 6.66 -5.57 68.57
CA ALA A 24 7.06 -6.53 67.54
C ALA A 24 6.26 -6.37 66.24
N GLU A 25 4.95 -6.12 66.31
CA GLU A 25 4.12 -5.85 65.13
C GLU A 25 4.55 -4.54 64.44
N LEU A 26 4.81 -3.47 65.20
CA LEU A 26 5.31 -2.21 64.66
C LEU A 26 6.70 -2.33 64.03
N ALA A 27 7.58 -3.18 64.57
CA ALA A 27 8.88 -3.45 63.97
C ALA A 27 8.73 -4.16 62.61
N LEU A 28 7.80 -5.12 62.54
CA LEU A 28 7.54 -5.89 61.33
C LEU A 28 6.91 -5.03 60.24
N GLU A 29 5.99 -4.13 60.58
CA GLU A 29 5.45 -3.14 59.64
C GLU A 29 6.53 -2.19 59.09
N ARG A 30 7.50 -1.79 59.92
CA ARG A 30 8.62 -0.95 59.50
C ARG A 30 9.57 -1.68 58.54
N GLU A 31 9.83 -2.96 58.79
CA GLU A 31 10.64 -3.80 57.89
C GLU A 31 9.95 -3.99 56.53
N GLN A 32 8.64 -4.27 56.53
CA GLN A 32 7.86 -4.39 55.29
C GLN A 32 7.82 -3.09 54.49
N ALA A 33 7.73 -1.94 55.17
CA ALA A 33 7.77 -0.63 54.52
C ALA A 33 9.13 -0.36 53.84
N LEU A 34 10.23 -0.75 54.50
CA LEU A 34 11.59 -0.63 53.95
C LEU A 34 11.80 -1.57 52.76
N GLU A 35 11.34 -2.83 52.83
CA GLU A 35 11.41 -3.76 51.70
C GLU A 35 10.63 -3.25 50.49
N ALA A 36 9.43 -2.71 50.70
CA ALA A 36 8.61 -2.14 49.62
C ALA A 36 9.23 -0.88 48.99
N GLU A 37 10.04 -0.13 49.73
CA GLU A 37 10.77 1.03 49.22
C GLU A 37 11.98 0.60 48.39
N LEU A 38 12.74 -0.39 48.87
CA LEU A 38 13.86 -0.99 48.13
C LEU A 38 13.40 -1.64 46.82
N GLU A 39 12.27 -2.37 46.81
CA GLU A 39 11.70 -2.94 45.58
C GLU A 39 11.31 -1.87 44.54
N ARG A 40 10.94 -0.66 44.99
CA ARG A 40 10.65 0.47 44.09
C ARG A 40 11.91 1.08 43.53
N GLU A 41 12.97 1.18 44.32
CA GLU A 41 14.27 1.73 43.87
C GLU A 41 15.01 0.78 42.93
N GLU A 42 14.86 -0.54 43.09
CA GLU A 42 15.44 -1.54 42.20
C GLU A 42 14.74 -1.62 40.84
N ARG A 43 13.54 -1.05 40.70
CA ARG A 43 12.84 -1.00 39.41
C ARG A 43 13.57 0.00 38.49
N PRO A 44 14.09 -0.44 37.33
CA PRO A 44 14.70 0.47 36.37
C PRO A 44 13.71 1.55 35.96
N PRO A 45 14.13 2.80 35.74
CA PRO A 45 13.25 3.83 35.21
C PRO A 45 12.63 3.33 33.91
N GLU A 46 11.30 3.33 33.83
CA GLU A 46 10.60 3.06 32.58
C GLU A 46 11.07 4.11 31.56
N PRO A 47 11.44 3.70 30.33
CA PRO A 47 11.81 4.66 29.31
C PRO A 47 10.62 5.61 29.11
N GLU A 48 10.87 6.91 29.28
CA GLU A 48 9.88 7.93 28.91
C GLU A 48 9.46 7.66 27.47
N PRO A 49 8.14 7.67 27.16
CA PRO A 49 7.73 7.60 25.78
C PRO A 49 8.36 8.79 25.07
N GLU A 50 9.27 8.52 24.13
CA GLU A 50 9.70 9.54 23.19
C GLU A 50 8.43 10.07 22.53
N ASP A 51 8.07 11.33 22.81
CA ASP A 51 7.05 12.05 22.09
C ASP A 51 7.54 12.20 20.63
N GLU A 52 7.38 11.14 19.85
CA GLU A 52 7.47 11.24 18.40
C GLU A 52 6.45 12.31 18.00
N PRO A 53 6.88 13.41 17.35
CA PRO A 53 5.93 14.40 16.88
C PRO A 53 4.98 13.67 15.93
N GLU A 54 3.69 13.64 16.27
CA GLU A 54 2.66 13.07 15.40
C GLU A 54 2.90 13.59 13.98
N PRO A 55 2.96 12.73 12.97
CA PRO A 55 3.28 13.18 11.62
C PRO A 55 2.24 14.23 11.24
N GLU A 56 2.69 15.47 11.01
CA GLU A 56 1.86 16.58 10.57
C GLU A 56 1.09 16.12 9.32
N ARG A 57 -0.17 15.70 9.53
CA ARG A 57 -1.01 15.27 8.42
C ARG A 57 -1.21 16.50 7.57
N ALA A 58 -0.58 16.53 6.41
CA ALA A 58 -0.69 17.63 5.47
C ALA A 58 -2.17 17.92 5.22
N MET A 59 -2.66 19.05 5.75
CA MET A 59 -4.08 19.39 5.69
C MET A 59 -4.54 19.39 4.23
N LEU A 60 -5.65 18.73 3.98
CA LEU A 60 -6.19 18.67 2.63
C LEU A 60 -6.60 20.08 2.20
N LYS A 61 -6.45 20.40 0.91
CA LYS A 61 -6.85 21.71 0.36
C LYS A 61 -8.31 22.09 0.68
N ARG A 62 -9.18 21.10 0.91
CA ARG A 62 -10.59 21.31 1.32
C ARG A 62 -10.70 21.80 2.77
N GLU A 63 -9.89 21.25 3.67
CA GLU A 63 -9.86 21.62 5.08
C GLU A 63 -9.28 23.02 5.25
N LEU A 64 -8.19 23.33 4.54
CA LEU A 64 -7.62 24.67 4.50
C LEU A 64 -8.63 25.73 4.02
N LYS A 65 -9.43 25.41 3.01
CA LYS A 65 -10.48 26.32 2.51
C LYS A 65 -11.63 26.52 3.49
N ARG A 66 -12.03 25.46 4.22
CA ARG A 66 -13.03 25.56 5.29
C ARG A 66 -12.52 26.44 6.43
N ALA A 67 -11.33 26.16 6.93
CA ALA A 67 -10.70 26.96 7.97
C ALA A 67 -10.49 28.43 7.56
N ALA A 68 -10.22 28.71 6.28
CA ALA A 68 -10.15 30.07 5.76
C ALA A 68 -11.51 30.78 5.75
N LEU A 69 -12.59 30.07 5.40
CA LEU A 69 -13.95 30.59 5.42
C LEU A 69 -14.42 30.84 6.87
N ASP A 70 -14.13 29.92 7.79
CA ASP A 70 -14.41 30.10 9.23
C ASP A 70 -13.67 31.31 9.80
N ARG A 71 -12.44 31.58 9.36
CA ARG A 71 -11.70 32.79 9.75
C ARG A 71 -12.34 34.07 9.20
N LEU A 72 -12.82 34.05 7.96
CA LEU A 72 -13.51 35.19 7.35
C LEU A 72 -14.82 35.50 8.06
N GLU A 73 -15.56 34.48 8.49
CA GLU A 73 -16.76 34.63 9.32
C GLU A 73 -16.44 35.27 10.67
N ASN A 74 -15.42 34.76 11.36
CA ASN A 74 -15.03 35.26 12.67
C ASN A 74 -14.45 36.69 12.62
N ALA A 75 -13.82 37.05 11.51
CA ALA A 75 -13.22 38.37 11.29
C ALA A 75 -14.23 39.43 10.79
N ALA A 76 -15.39 39.02 10.26
CA ALA A 76 -16.38 39.96 9.74
C ALA A 76 -16.98 40.82 10.88
N ARG A 77 -16.90 42.15 10.70
CA ARG A 77 -17.45 43.15 11.62
C ARG A 77 -18.32 44.18 10.93
N THR A 78 -18.20 44.33 9.61
CA THR A 78 -18.94 45.31 8.81
C THR A 78 -19.97 44.65 7.90
N PRO A 79 -21.07 45.34 7.52
CA PRO A 79 -22.09 44.78 6.63
C PRO A 79 -21.55 44.40 5.25
N GLU A 80 -20.48 45.05 4.79
CA GLU A 80 -19.82 44.71 3.52
C GLU A 80 -19.03 43.40 3.60
N GLU A 81 -18.38 43.12 4.73
CA GLU A 81 -17.68 41.86 4.97
C GLU A 81 -18.65 40.69 5.09
N PHE A 82 -19.79 40.87 5.77
CA PHE A 82 -20.84 39.85 5.83
C PHE A 82 -21.39 39.50 4.43
N LYS A 83 -21.56 40.48 3.54
CA LYS A 83 -21.98 40.21 2.15
C LYS A 83 -20.98 39.32 1.41
N LYS A 84 -19.67 39.48 1.65
CA LYS A 84 -18.63 38.64 1.03
C LYS A 84 -18.68 37.20 1.53
N VAL A 85 -18.87 37.02 2.84
CA VAL A 85 -19.05 35.70 3.46
C VAL A 85 -20.27 34.98 2.88
N ILE A 86 -21.42 35.67 2.80
CA ILE A 86 -22.66 35.13 2.22
C ILE A 86 -22.44 34.70 0.76
N ALA A 87 -21.76 35.53 -0.04
CA ALA A 87 -21.47 35.19 -1.44
C ALA A 87 -20.62 33.91 -1.61
N GLU A 88 -19.68 33.64 -0.70
CA GLU A 88 -18.91 32.39 -0.72
C GLU A 88 -19.76 31.18 -0.32
N TRP A 89 -20.68 31.34 0.64
CA TRP A 89 -21.66 30.29 0.98
C TRP A 89 -22.61 29.98 -0.17
N ASP A 90 -23.18 31.01 -0.81
CA ASP A 90 -24.08 30.84 -1.96
C ASP A 90 -23.39 30.08 -3.10
N LYS A 91 -22.10 30.38 -3.33
CA LYS A 91 -21.28 29.69 -4.31
C LYS A 91 -21.04 28.22 -3.93
N LEU A 92 -20.77 27.92 -2.65
CA LEU A 92 -20.62 26.54 -2.19
C LEU A 92 -21.92 25.75 -2.34
N ALA A 93 -23.06 26.33 -1.96
CA ALA A 93 -24.38 25.73 -2.12
C ALA A 93 -24.71 25.47 -3.59
N SER A 94 -24.46 26.44 -4.48
CA SER A 94 -24.64 26.27 -5.93
C SER A 94 -23.77 25.14 -6.51
N ASN A 95 -22.52 25.02 -6.05
CA ASN A 95 -21.61 23.94 -6.46
C ASN A 95 -22.05 22.57 -5.95
N GLU A 96 -22.67 22.49 -4.77
CA GLU A 96 -23.24 21.26 -4.24
C GLU A 96 -24.49 20.85 -5.02
N ALA A 97 -25.41 21.79 -5.29
CA ALA A 97 -26.59 21.56 -6.12
C ALA A 97 -26.21 21.09 -7.53
N ARG A 98 -25.14 21.66 -8.12
CA ARG A 98 -24.62 21.20 -9.42
C ARG A 98 -24.12 19.76 -9.35
N ARG A 99 -23.29 19.42 -8.34
CA ARG A 99 -22.77 18.06 -8.15
C ARG A 99 -23.88 17.03 -7.94
N LEU A 100 -24.92 17.40 -7.21
CA LEU A 100 -26.10 16.53 -7.02
C LEU A 100 -26.82 16.28 -8.34
N ARG A 101 -27.08 17.33 -9.13
CA ARG A 101 -27.68 17.18 -10.47
C ARG A 101 -26.81 16.34 -11.40
N ASP A 102 -25.50 16.58 -11.44
CA ASP A 102 -24.59 15.80 -12.29
C ASP A 102 -24.56 14.33 -11.87
N HIS A 103 -24.65 14.05 -10.56
CA HIS A 103 -24.74 12.70 -10.02
C HIS A 103 -26.09 12.05 -10.33
N GLU A 104 -27.20 12.79 -10.32
CA GLU A 104 -28.51 12.32 -10.76
C GLU A 104 -28.56 12.04 -12.26
N ILE A 105 -27.98 12.92 -13.09
CA ILE A 105 -27.89 12.75 -14.55
C ILE A 105 -26.97 11.57 -14.92
N SER A 106 -25.91 11.35 -14.16
CA SER A 106 -24.94 10.26 -14.42
C SER A 106 -25.42 8.91 -13.89
N ARG A 107 -26.56 8.84 -13.19
CA ARG A 107 -27.20 7.56 -12.83
C ARG A 107 -27.99 7.07 -14.05
N GLY A 108 -27.70 5.87 -14.51
CA GLY A 108 -28.51 5.22 -15.54
C GLY A 108 -29.89 4.79 -14.99
N ASP A 109 -30.82 4.45 -15.88
CA ASP A 109 -32.18 3.93 -15.55
C ASP A 109 -32.19 2.63 -14.71
N VAL A 110 -31.01 2.05 -14.50
CA VAL A 110 -30.82 0.83 -13.73
C VAL A 110 -30.74 1.20 -12.24
N PRO A 111 -31.70 0.74 -11.40
CA PRO A 111 -31.62 0.95 -9.96
C PRO A 111 -30.30 0.44 -9.39
N LEU A 112 -29.73 1.11 -8.39
CA LEU A 112 -28.48 0.69 -7.71
C LEU A 112 -28.54 -0.74 -7.14
N GLU A 113 -29.74 -1.26 -6.94
CA GLU A 113 -30.02 -2.60 -6.43
C GLU A 113 -30.09 -3.67 -7.53
N TYR A 114 -30.21 -3.26 -8.80
CA TYR A 114 -30.32 -4.20 -9.91
C TYR A 114 -28.97 -4.91 -10.11
N GLY A 115 -28.94 -6.19 -9.74
CA GLY A 115 -27.73 -7.02 -9.73
C GLY A 115 -26.93 -6.98 -8.43
N ARG A 116 -27.37 -6.23 -7.40
CA ARG A 116 -26.81 -6.35 -6.05
C ARG A 116 -27.29 -7.66 -5.45
N ALA A 117 -26.39 -8.61 -5.22
CA ALA A 117 -26.72 -9.85 -4.54
C ALA A 117 -27.34 -9.55 -3.16
N MET A 118 -28.51 -10.13 -2.87
CA MET A 118 -29.30 -9.83 -1.67
C MET A 118 -28.56 -10.13 -0.36
N ASP A 119 -27.62 -11.07 -0.39
CA ASP A 119 -26.81 -11.43 0.79
C ASP A 119 -25.45 -10.72 0.83
N GLY A 120 -25.19 -9.79 -0.10
CA GLY A 120 -23.85 -9.27 -0.34
C GLY A 120 -22.95 -10.43 -0.77
N ALA A 121 -22.76 -10.64 -2.07
CA ALA A 121 -21.93 -11.73 -2.55
C ALA A 121 -20.50 -11.59 -1.96
N VAL A 122 -20.24 -12.30 -0.86
CA VAL A 122 -18.91 -12.55 -0.34
C VAL A 122 -18.31 -13.55 -1.30
N PHE A 123 -17.86 -13.06 -2.45
CA PHE A 123 -16.90 -13.81 -3.24
C PHE A 123 -15.70 -14.02 -2.31
N PRO A 124 -15.33 -15.28 -2.01
CA PRO A 124 -14.14 -15.51 -1.19
C PRO A 124 -12.99 -14.71 -1.78
N ALA A 125 -12.18 -14.06 -0.94
CA ALA A 125 -11.12 -13.17 -1.41
C ALA A 125 -10.19 -13.84 -2.44
N SER A 126 -10.06 -15.17 -2.38
CA SER A 126 -9.38 -15.99 -3.37
C SER A 126 -9.96 -15.89 -4.79
N PHE A 127 -11.28 -15.79 -4.97
CA PHE A 127 -11.91 -15.58 -6.28
C PHE A 127 -11.78 -14.14 -6.79
N MET A 128 -11.43 -13.21 -5.91
CA MET A 128 -11.13 -11.84 -6.28
C MET A 128 -9.69 -11.64 -6.73
N GLU A 129 -8.82 -12.64 -6.56
CA GLU A 129 -7.45 -12.57 -7.06
C GLU A 129 -7.44 -12.54 -8.60
N PRO A 130 -6.67 -11.65 -9.25
CA PRO A 130 -6.63 -11.55 -10.71
C PRO A 130 -6.32 -12.89 -11.41
N ARG A 131 -5.50 -13.72 -10.76
CA ARG A 131 -5.14 -15.07 -11.19
C ARG A 131 -6.37 -15.99 -11.25
N GLN A 132 -7.17 -16.03 -10.19
CA GLN A 132 -8.39 -16.84 -10.13
C GLN A 132 -9.43 -16.34 -11.13
N ARG A 133 -9.55 -15.02 -11.34
CA ARG A 133 -10.45 -14.49 -12.39
C ARG A 133 -10.02 -14.92 -13.79
N GLN A 134 -8.72 -14.89 -14.09
CA GLN A 134 -8.18 -15.40 -15.37
C GLN A 134 -8.52 -16.88 -15.57
N LEU A 135 -8.30 -17.71 -14.55
CA LEU A 135 -8.64 -19.13 -14.58
C LEU A 135 -10.13 -19.35 -14.87
N MET A 136 -11.01 -18.63 -14.17
CA MET A 136 -12.47 -18.74 -14.36
C MET A 136 -12.93 -18.19 -15.72
N SER A 137 -12.22 -17.21 -16.30
CA SER A 137 -12.50 -16.68 -17.64
C SER A 137 -12.10 -17.59 -18.80
N GLY A 138 -11.44 -18.72 -18.53
CA GLY A 138 -10.94 -19.63 -19.55
C GLY A 138 -9.65 -19.17 -20.25
N ASN A 139 -9.04 -18.07 -19.80
CA ASN A 139 -7.70 -17.65 -20.24
C ASN A 139 -6.64 -18.24 -19.30
N PHE A 140 -6.29 -19.51 -19.55
CA PHE A 140 -5.40 -20.29 -18.68
C PHE A 140 -3.96 -20.40 -19.20
N ILE A 141 -3.64 -19.88 -20.39
CA ILE A 141 -2.29 -20.01 -20.98
C ILE A 141 -1.21 -19.45 -20.05
N ASP A 142 -1.46 -18.29 -19.44
CA ASP A 142 -0.55 -17.65 -18.47
C ASP A 142 -0.44 -18.40 -17.13
N LEU A 143 -1.39 -19.30 -16.86
CA LEU A 143 -1.41 -20.16 -15.68
C LEU A 143 -0.72 -21.50 -15.94
N ILE A 144 -0.93 -22.09 -17.12
CA ILE A 144 -0.27 -23.35 -17.52
C ILE A 144 1.23 -23.11 -17.70
N HIS A 145 1.61 -22.02 -18.38
CA HIS A 145 3.00 -21.69 -18.67
C HIS A 145 3.52 -20.59 -17.74
N ASP A 146 3.49 -20.86 -16.43
CA ASP A 146 4.04 -19.99 -15.37
C ASP A 146 5.57 -20.20 -15.17
N CYS A 147 6.28 -20.58 -16.23
CA CYS A 147 7.68 -20.93 -16.18
C CYS A 147 8.50 -20.11 -17.19
N PRO A 148 9.62 -19.48 -16.78
CA PRO A 148 10.49 -18.76 -17.71
C PRO A 148 11.01 -19.61 -18.88
N PHE A 149 11.14 -20.93 -18.70
CA PHE A 149 11.68 -21.80 -19.75
C PHE A 149 10.63 -22.18 -20.81
N GLU A 150 9.35 -21.97 -20.50
CA GLU A 150 8.20 -22.27 -21.36
C GLU A 150 7.64 -21.04 -22.07
N LEU A 151 8.35 -19.91 -22.01
CA LEU A 151 8.02 -18.63 -22.68
C LEU A 151 7.51 -18.75 -24.12
N HIS A 152 8.02 -19.74 -24.86
CA HIS A 152 7.73 -19.93 -26.27
C HIS A 152 6.32 -20.48 -26.53
N GLU A 153 5.68 -21.07 -25.52
CA GLU A 153 4.29 -21.55 -25.58
C GLU A 153 3.27 -20.43 -25.35
N LEU A 154 3.69 -19.29 -24.81
CA LEU A 154 2.83 -18.11 -24.60
C LEU A 154 2.46 -17.39 -25.91
N THR A 155 3.06 -17.78 -27.04
CA THR A 155 2.82 -17.13 -28.33
C THR A 155 2.50 -18.15 -29.42
N ALA A 156 1.40 -17.94 -30.15
CA ALA A 156 1.03 -18.76 -31.29
C ALA A 156 1.84 -18.46 -32.57
N ASP A 157 2.59 -17.35 -32.62
CA ASP A 157 3.41 -17.00 -33.78
C ASP A 157 4.70 -17.83 -33.79
N ALA A 158 4.85 -18.69 -34.80
CA ALA A 158 6.01 -19.57 -34.97
C ALA A 158 7.35 -18.82 -35.01
N ALA A 159 7.39 -17.60 -35.54
CA ALA A 159 8.60 -16.80 -35.56
C ALA A 159 8.98 -16.30 -34.16
N LEU A 160 7.99 -15.76 -33.41
CA LEU A 160 8.20 -15.30 -32.04
C LEU A 160 8.57 -16.46 -31.12
N SER A 161 7.82 -17.57 -31.20
CA SER A 161 8.09 -18.80 -30.47
C SER A 161 9.52 -19.31 -30.74
N GLY A 162 9.93 -19.35 -32.01
CA GLY A 162 11.29 -19.74 -32.39
C GLY A 162 12.38 -18.80 -31.84
N MET A 163 12.14 -17.49 -31.81
CA MET A 163 13.09 -16.52 -31.24
C MET A 163 13.22 -16.67 -29.73
N LEU A 164 12.10 -16.85 -29.02
CA LEU A 164 12.08 -17.04 -27.57
C LEU A 164 12.75 -18.35 -27.16
N ARG A 165 12.55 -19.43 -27.93
CA ARG A 165 13.21 -20.72 -27.67
C ARG A 165 14.73 -20.64 -27.78
N ARG A 166 15.26 -19.80 -28.68
CA ARG A 166 16.72 -19.59 -28.89
C ARG A 166 17.38 -18.68 -27.85
N LEU A 167 16.62 -18.01 -26.98
CA LEU A 167 17.21 -17.23 -25.89
C LEU A 167 17.98 -18.15 -24.93
N ARG A 168 19.06 -17.62 -24.32
CA ARG A 168 19.73 -18.32 -23.21
C ARG A 168 18.81 -18.36 -22.00
N ASP A 169 18.97 -19.37 -21.15
CA ASP A 169 18.14 -19.56 -19.97
C ASP A 169 18.21 -18.36 -19.01
N ASP A 170 19.41 -17.77 -18.82
CA ASP A 170 19.57 -16.51 -18.10
C ASP A 170 18.73 -15.37 -18.68
N HIS A 171 18.68 -15.29 -20.01
CA HIS A 171 17.92 -14.25 -20.69
C HIS A 171 16.42 -14.51 -20.61
N LYS A 172 15.99 -15.78 -20.62
CA LYS A 172 14.60 -16.17 -20.49
C LYS A 172 14.03 -15.75 -19.14
N GLU A 173 14.74 -16.02 -18.05
CA GLU A 173 14.32 -15.58 -16.71
C GLU A 173 14.16 -14.06 -16.61
N ILE A 174 15.16 -13.28 -17.02
CA ILE A 174 15.06 -11.81 -16.98
C ILE A 174 13.92 -11.34 -17.89
N PHE A 175 13.78 -11.95 -19.07
CA PHE A 175 12.72 -11.59 -20.00
C PHE A 175 11.33 -11.87 -19.41
N TYR A 176 11.15 -13.05 -18.81
CA TYR A 176 9.92 -13.48 -18.18
C TYR A 176 9.51 -12.54 -17.05
N TRP A 177 10.39 -12.37 -16.06
CA TRP A 177 10.08 -11.56 -14.88
C TRP A 177 9.86 -10.08 -15.22
N HIS A 178 10.67 -9.54 -16.14
CA HIS A 178 10.59 -8.12 -16.47
C HIS A 178 9.50 -7.78 -17.50
N PHE A 179 9.39 -8.52 -18.61
CA PHE A 179 8.47 -8.15 -19.70
C PHE A 179 7.10 -8.81 -19.58
N ILE A 180 7.01 -10.03 -19.03
CA ILE A 180 5.73 -10.73 -18.89
C ILE A 180 5.11 -10.42 -17.54
N ARG A 181 5.86 -10.63 -16.46
CA ARG A 181 5.39 -10.36 -15.09
C ARG A 181 5.50 -8.88 -14.68
N GLN A 182 6.04 -8.03 -15.55
CA GLN A 182 6.15 -6.57 -15.37
C GLN A 182 6.85 -6.13 -14.07
N LEU A 183 7.76 -6.95 -13.54
CA LEU A 183 8.55 -6.60 -12.36
C LEU A 183 9.59 -5.52 -12.69
N SER A 184 9.89 -4.68 -11.71
CA SER A 184 10.94 -3.67 -11.82
C SER A 184 12.33 -4.32 -11.92
N CYS A 185 13.29 -3.63 -12.53
CA CYS A 185 14.67 -4.14 -12.63
C CYS A 185 15.31 -4.39 -11.25
N ALA A 186 14.91 -3.62 -10.23
CA ALA A 186 15.34 -3.82 -8.85
C ALA A 186 14.74 -5.09 -8.23
N GLU A 187 13.48 -5.42 -8.50
CA GLU A 187 12.85 -6.67 -8.06
C GLU A 187 13.46 -7.89 -8.73
N VAL A 188 13.67 -7.83 -10.05
CA VAL A 188 14.33 -8.92 -10.79
C VAL A 188 15.77 -9.12 -10.29
N GLY A 189 16.46 -8.02 -9.95
CA GLY A 189 17.78 -8.08 -9.33
C GLY A 189 17.77 -8.79 -7.98
N ARG A 190 16.77 -8.49 -7.13
CA ARG A 190 16.57 -9.17 -5.85
C ARG A 190 16.32 -10.68 -6.03
N ILE A 191 15.47 -11.07 -6.97
CA ILE A 191 15.16 -12.49 -7.25
C ILE A 191 16.42 -13.25 -7.68
N ARG A 192 17.29 -12.62 -8.48
CA ARG A 192 18.51 -13.26 -9.03
C ARG A 192 19.78 -13.04 -8.20
N GLY A 193 19.73 -12.28 -7.11
CA GLY A 193 20.93 -11.89 -6.37
C GLY A 193 21.91 -11.01 -7.17
N GLN A 194 21.39 -10.18 -8.08
CA GLN A 194 22.18 -9.31 -8.95
C GLN A 194 21.84 -7.84 -8.76
N CYS A 195 22.77 -6.94 -9.10
CA CYS A 195 22.48 -5.51 -9.03
C CYS A 195 21.53 -5.07 -10.16
N ASP A 196 20.69 -4.09 -9.84
CA ASP A 196 19.73 -3.46 -10.77
C ASP A 196 20.40 -2.95 -12.07
N ARG A 197 21.64 -2.43 -11.97
CA ARG A 197 22.45 -2.05 -13.13
C ARG A 197 22.73 -3.24 -14.07
N ASN A 198 23.03 -4.42 -13.53
CA ASN A 198 23.29 -5.62 -14.32
C ASN A 198 22.04 -6.09 -15.04
N ILE A 199 20.89 -6.04 -14.36
CA ILE A 199 19.59 -6.38 -14.96
C ILE A 199 19.27 -5.43 -16.13
N ARG A 200 19.44 -4.12 -15.96
CA ARG A 200 19.26 -3.15 -17.05
C ARG A 200 20.16 -3.43 -18.25
N LYS A 201 21.44 -3.74 -18.00
CA LYS A 201 22.40 -4.07 -19.07
C LYS A 201 21.97 -5.32 -19.82
N THR A 202 21.58 -6.37 -19.10
CA THR A 202 21.15 -7.64 -19.70
C THR A 202 19.83 -7.48 -20.46
N ARG A 203 18.87 -6.73 -19.90
CA ARG A 203 17.63 -6.33 -20.58
C ARG A 203 17.91 -5.66 -21.92
N ALA A 204 18.82 -4.70 -21.97
CA ALA A 204 19.20 -4.02 -23.21
C ALA A 204 19.86 -4.99 -24.22
N VAL A 205 20.61 -5.98 -23.77
CA VAL A 205 21.16 -7.04 -24.63
C VAL A 205 20.04 -7.95 -25.18
N ILE A 206 19.08 -8.32 -24.35
CA ILE A 206 17.92 -9.14 -24.75
C ILE A 206 17.11 -8.44 -25.84
N VAL A 207 16.74 -7.17 -25.60
CA VAL A 207 15.96 -6.37 -26.56
C VAL A 207 16.70 -6.26 -27.89
N ARG A 208 18.00 -5.94 -27.88
CA ARG A 208 18.80 -5.86 -29.11
C ARG A 208 18.88 -7.18 -29.86
N LYS A 209 18.99 -8.32 -29.15
CA LYS A 209 18.99 -9.64 -29.78
C LYS A 209 17.65 -9.94 -30.45
N LEU A 210 16.55 -9.73 -29.75
CA LEU A 210 15.20 -9.95 -30.29
C LEU A 210 14.90 -9.02 -31.47
N GLN A 211 15.30 -7.75 -31.40
CA GLN A 211 15.15 -6.81 -32.50
C GLN A 211 15.91 -7.25 -33.75
N LYS A 212 17.18 -7.68 -33.61
CA LYS A 212 17.99 -8.17 -34.74
C LYS A 212 17.36 -9.40 -35.40
N GLU A 213 16.90 -10.36 -34.60
CA GLU A 213 16.23 -11.56 -35.11
C GLU A 213 14.90 -11.21 -35.79
N LEU A 214 14.10 -10.34 -35.18
CA LEU A 214 12.82 -9.89 -35.75
C LEU A 214 13.03 -9.15 -37.08
N LEU A 215 14.04 -8.27 -37.18
CA LEU A 215 14.38 -7.60 -38.43
C LEU A 215 14.74 -8.61 -39.53
N ARG A 216 15.53 -9.65 -39.21
CA ARG A 216 15.86 -10.72 -40.17
C ARG A 216 14.62 -11.46 -40.65
N VAL A 217 13.73 -11.84 -39.73
CA VAL A 217 12.48 -12.54 -40.07
C VAL A 217 11.58 -11.67 -40.94
N LEU A 218 11.40 -10.40 -40.58
CA LEU A 218 10.54 -9.49 -41.33
C LEU A 218 11.12 -9.17 -42.72
N ALA A 219 12.44 -9.02 -42.84
CA ALA A 219 13.10 -8.83 -44.13
C ALA A 219 12.95 -10.06 -45.02
N ALA A 220 13.11 -11.27 -44.49
CA ALA A 220 12.86 -12.50 -45.23
C ALA A 220 11.40 -12.61 -45.67
N ARG A 221 10.46 -12.25 -44.80
CA ARG A 221 9.02 -12.22 -45.08
C ARG A 221 8.67 -11.22 -46.19
N ALA A 222 9.29 -10.02 -46.16
CA ALA A 222 9.16 -8.99 -47.18
C ALA A 222 9.66 -9.49 -48.55
N LYS A 223 10.86 -10.08 -48.58
CA LYS A 223 11.46 -10.65 -49.81
C LYS A 223 10.61 -11.78 -50.40
N ALA A 224 9.93 -12.55 -49.56
CA ALA A 224 9.00 -13.60 -49.99
C ALA A 224 7.62 -13.07 -50.45
N GLY A 225 7.42 -11.75 -50.53
CA GLY A 225 6.17 -11.13 -50.95
C GLY A 225 5.00 -11.35 -49.98
N ARG A 226 5.28 -11.78 -48.74
CA ARG A 226 4.23 -12.01 -47.74
C ARG A 226 3.81 -10.69 -47.10
N GLY A 227 2.51 -10.55 -46.81
CA GLY A 227 1.96 -9.36 -46.17
C GLY A 227 2.62 -9.03 -44.84
N LEU A 228 2.92 -7.74 -44.67
CA LEU A 228 3.44 -7.12 -43.44
C LEU A 228 2.38 -6.15 -42.88
N SER A 229 2.18 -6.19 -41.57
CA SER A 229 1.37 -5.20 -40.86
C SER A 229 2.03 -3.81 -40.88
N ILE A 230 1.25 -2.76 -40.66
CA ILE A 230 1.74 -1.37 -40.64
C ILE A 230 2.90 -1.20 -39.65
N ARG A 231 2.78 -1.77 -38.44
CA ARG A 231 3.83 -1.73 -37.42
C ARG A 231 5.10 -2.47 -37.84
N GLN A 232 4.95 -3.61 -38.51
CA GLN A 232 6.10 -4.38 -39.01
C GLN A 232 6.84 -3.64 -40.13
N ARG A 233 6.11 -2.92 -41.00
CA ARG A 233 6.75 -2.07 -42.04
C ARG A 233 7.51 -0.91 -41.41
N ALA A 234 6.88 -0.16 -40.51
CA ALA A 234 7.53 0.94 -39.81
C ALA A 234 8.77 0.49 -39.02
N PHE A 235 8.70 -0.68 -38.38
CA PHE A 235 9.85 -1.26 -37.68
C PHE A 235 10.97 -1.68 -38.64
N LEU A 236 10.63 -2.26 -39.79
CA LEU A 236 11.60 -2.64 -40.81
C LEU A 236 12.30 -1.41 -41.41
N GLU A 237 11.54 -0.38 -41.77
CA GLU A 237 12.06 0.90 -42.27
C GLU A 237 12.98 1.59 -41.25
N GLY A 238 12.54 1.71 -39.99
CA GLY A 238 13.34 2.30 -38.92
C GLY A 238 14.61 1.51 -38.60
N GLY A 239 14.54 0.17 -38.67
CA GLY A 239 15.69 -0.71 -38.47
C GLY A 239 16.71 -0.65 -39.61
N ILE A 240 16.25 -0.46 -40.85
CA ILE A 240 17.12 -0.23 -42.02
C ILE A 240 17.86 1.10 -41.85
N ASN A 241 17.15 2.17 -41.48
CA ASN A 241 17.76 3.49 -41.27
C ASN A 241 18.81 3.45 -40.15
N ALA A 242 18.51 2.82 -39.01
CA ALA A 242 19.48 2.66 -37.92
C ALA A 242 20.71 1.80 -38.32
N ALA A 243 20.55 0.85 -39.23
CA ALA A 243 21.67 0.05 -39.75
C ALA A 243 22.52 0.82 -40.78
N LEU A 244 21.92 1.78 -41.50
CA LEU A 244 22.63 2.68 -42.41
C LEU A 244 23.36 3.80 -41.66
N ASP A 245 22.79 4.29 -40.55
CA ASP A 245 23.37 5.36 -39.73
C ASP A 245 24.45 4.86 -38.75
N GLY A 246 24.42 3.58 -38.36
CA GLY A 246 25.35 2.96 -37.40
C GLY A 246 26.64 2.37 -37.99
N GLY A 247 27.07 2.81 -39.18
CA GLY A 247 28.28 2.34 -39.87
C GLY A 247 29.61 2.93 -39.36
N GLY A 248 29.57 3.78 -38.33
CA GLY A 248 30.75 4.25 -37.59
C GLY A 248 30.71 3.71 -36.16
N ASP A 249 31.88 3.37 -35.62
CA ASP A 249 32.13 2.87 -34.26
C ASP A 249 32.15 1.33 -34.14
N GLY A 250 33.19 0.76 -34.76
CA GLY A 250 33.86 -0.45 -34.27
C GLY A 250 34.87 -0.11 -33.18
#